data_AF-A0A6B3LGR1-F1
#
_entry.id   AF-A0A6B3LGR1-F1
#
_cell.length_a   1.000
_cell.length_b   1.000
_cell.length_c   1.000
_cell.angle_alpha   90.00
_cell.angle_beta   90.00
_cell.angle_gamma   90.00
#
_symmetry.space_group_name_H-M   'P 1'
#
loop_
_entity.id
_entity.type
_entity.pdbx_description
1 polymer ?
#
loop_
_entity_poly.entity_id
_entity_poly.type
_entity_poly.pdbx_seq_one_letter_code
_entity_poly.pdbx_strand_id
1 'polypeptide(L)'
;MNWTHTPLALPALMFAMAAQATPNQATDAVAPEQATGFEHKSLVKAKNWMVTAANPLASEAGASILRQGGNAIDAMVTTQLMLGLVEPQSSGIGGGSFLVYWDAKKKALTTFDGRETAPLNATPELFLDSTGQPMKFYDAVVGGRSVGTPGTVKLLWETHRQYGKLEWARLIEPVAKLAEQGFEVSPRLAALIAEDKERLGRFPATKAYFFDAQGEPLKAGTLLKNPDYAATLRAIAQQGASAFYQGDIAKDIIATVQNAPGNPGVLAQQDFDTYQVKQRAPVCAAYQSYQVCGMGLPSSGGLTVGQILALTEQYDLKGWGAQDVKSWQVLGDASQLAFADRGLYMADQDYVPVPTQGLLDKTYLAERAKLIQPGKALTSAPAGNPPWHHAQLRSPDQSIELPSTSHFNIVDREGNVVSFTTSIENAFGSRLLVRGFLLNNELTDFSFATQSEGRPIANRLEPGKRPRSSMAPTIVLQDNQPYLAIGSPGGSRIIGYVAQALIAHIQWDMDIQAAINQPHVLNRFGEIELEQGTSAEQFKPALESLGAKVGIKELNSGLHAIRITAQGLEGAADPRREGVAIGE
;
A
#
# COMPACT_ATOMS: atom_id res chain seq x y z
N MET A 1 23.54 -60.28 -54.94
CA MET A 1 23.90 -59.57 -53.70
C MET A 1 22.66 -58.80 -53.26
N ASN A 2 21.87 -59.41 -52.38
CA ASN A 2 20.62 -58.84 -51.87
C ASN A 2 20.95 -57.94 -50.67
N TRP A 3 20.69 -56.64 -50.79
CA TRP A 3 20.73 -55.70 -49.67
C TRP A 3 19.32 -55.49 -49.15
N THR A 4 19.12 -55.86 -47.90
CA THR A 4 17.88 -55.76 -47.14
C THR A 4 17.71 -54.34 -46.60
N HIS A 5 16.59 -53.68 -46.93
CA HIS A 5 16.21 -52.41 -46.34
C HIS A 5 15.58 -52.64 -44.96
N THR A 6 16.20 -52.11 -43.91
CA THR A 6 15.65 -51.99 -42.56
C THR A 6 14.98 -50.61 -42.41
N PRO A 7 13.73 -50.50 -41.97
CA PRO A 7 13.12 -49.21 -41.68
C PRO A 7 13.55 -48.72 -40.29
N LEU A 8 14.15 -47.52 -40.22
CA LEU A 8 14.38 -46.81 -38.97
C LEU A 8 13.05 -46.29 -38.41
N ALA A 9 12.66 -46.80 -37.24
CA ALA A 9 11.60 -46.23 -36.43
C ALA A 9 12.11 -44.94 -35.75
N LEU A 10 11.52 -43.79 -36.09
CA LEU A 10 11.68 -42.54 -35.34
C LEU A 10 10.85 -42.63 -34.05
N PRO A 11 11.42 -42.40 -32.85
CA PRO A 11 10.64 -42.28 -31.65
C PRO A 11 9.92 -40.92 -31.65
N ALA A 12 8.60 -40.94 -31.56
CA ALA A 12 7.79 -39.75 -31.31
C ALA A 12 8.08 -39.27 -29.87
N LEU A 13 8.89 -38.22 -29.74
CA LEU A 13 9.02 -37.47 -28.50
C LEU A 13 7.70 -36.73 -28.25
N MET A 14 6.87 -37.28 -27.36
CA MET A 14 5.81 -36.52 -26.71
C MET A 14 6.47 -35.44 -25.85
N PHE A 15 6.48 -34.19 -26.33
CA PHE A 15 6.69 -33.03 -25.47
C PHE A 15 5.48 -32.91 -24.56
N ALA A 16 5.61 -33.40 -23.32
CA ALA A 16 4.73 -32.98 -22.25
C ALA A 16 4.96 -31.48 -22.04
N MET A 17 4.04 -30.65 -22.53
CA MET A 17 3.95 -29.25 -22.11
C MET A 17 3.55 -29.25 -20.64
N ALA A 18 4.55 -29.30 -19.76
CA ALA A 18 4.35 -28.85 -18.39
C ALA A 18 3.99 -27.37 -18.49
N ALA A 19 2.76 -27.04 -18.11
CA ALA A 19 2.37 -25.65 -17.89
C ALA A 19 3.32 -25.08 -16.82
N GLN A 20 4.30 -24.30 -17.28
CA GLN A 20 5.16 -23.56 -16.37
C GLN A 20 4.28 -22.50 -15.72
N ALA A 21 3.92 -22.73 -14.45
CA ALA A 21 3.41 -21.68 -13.60
C ALA A 21 4.46 -20.55 -13.60
N THR A 22 4.03 -19.34 -13.90
CA THR A 22 4.89 -18.17 -13.92
C THR A 22 5.43 -17.92 -12.50
N PRO A 23 6.74 -17.60 -12.33
CA PRO A 23 7.37 -17.36 -11.01
C PRO A 23 6.66 -16.32 -10.13
N ASN A 24 5.77 -15.49 -10.69
CA ASN A 24 4.97 -14.49 -9.97
C ASN A 24 4.00 -15.05 -8.92
N GLN A 25 3.68 -16.35 -8.91
CA GLN A 25 2.60 -16.86 -8.06
C GLN A 25 3.03 -17.29 -6.65
N ALA A 26 4.32 -17.51 -6.38
CA ALA A 26 4.75 -18.10 -5.11
C ALA A 26 4.80 -17.09 -3.95
N THR A 27 4.91 -15.80 -4.23
CA THR A 27 5.28 -14.78 -3.25
C THR A 27 4.09 -13.90 -2.85
N ASP A 28 3.15 -13.66 -3.76
CA ASP A 28 1.84 -13.03 -3.48
C ASP A 28 0.86 -13.92 -2.69
N ALA A 29 1.25 -15.17 -2.41
CA ALA A 29 0.48 -16.15 -1.66
C ALA A 29 0.62 -15.99 -0.13
N VAL A 30 1.63 -15.25 0.36
CA VAL A 30 1.86 -15.05 1.80
C VAL A 30 1.03 -13.86 2.28
N ALA A 31 0.06 -14.12 3.16
CA ALA A 31 -0.61 -13.06 3.92
C ALA A 31 0.40 -12.51 4.96
N PRO A 32 0.76 -11.22 4.94
CA PRO A 32 1.87 -10.69 5.75
C PRO A 32 1.46 -9.91 7.01
N GLU A 33 0.18 -9.59 7.14
CA GLU A 33 -0.46 -9.31 8.41
C GLU A 33 -1.62 -10.29 8.53
N GLN A 34 -1.71 -11.02 9.64
CA GLN A 34 -2.87 -11.88 9.89
C GLN A 34 -4.14 -11.06 10.13
N ALA A 35 -5.29 -11.70 9.92
CA ALA A 35 -6.56 -11.15 10.36
C ALA A 35 -6.64 -11.13 11.90
N THR A 36 -7.10 -10.01 12.47
CA THR A 36 -7.18 -9.85 13.94
C THR A 36 -8.61 -9.77 14.47
N GLY A 37 -9.59 -10.14 13.64
CA GLY A 37 -11.01 -10.20 13.99
C GLY A 37 -11.88 -9.20 13.24
N PHE A 38 -13.16 -9.15 13.64
CA PHE A 38 -14.17 -8.22 13.13
C PHE A 38 -14.80 -7.42 14.26
N GLU A 39 -15.02 -6.14 14.02
CA GLU A 39 -15.75 -5.21 14.87
C GLU A 39 -16.98 -4.67 14.15
N HIS A 40 -18.02 -4.31 14.90
CA HIS A 40 -19.16 -3.60 14.32
C HIS A 40 -18.81 -2.13 14.12
N LYS A 41 -18.84 -1.66 12.86
CA LYS A 41 -18.63 -0.25 12.50
C LYS A 41 -19.91 0.34 11.91
N SER A 42 -20.20 1.58 12.28
CA SER A 42 -21.36 2.34 11.81
C SER A 42 -20.92 3.67 11.24
N LEU A 43 -21.71 4.19 10.30
CA LEU A 43 -21.43 5.45 9.62
C LEU A 43 -21.47 6.61 10.61
N VAL A 44 -20.40 7.40 10.66
CA VAL A 44 -20.32 8.60 11.50
C VAL A 44 -20.67 9.82 10.67
N LYS A 45 -21.55 10.69 11.16
CA LYS A 45 -21.95 11.93 10.46
C LYS A 45 -21.46 13.16 11.22
N ALA A 46 -20.92 14.12 10.47
CA ALA A 46 -20.41 15.39 10.99
C ALA A 46 -20.71 16.55 10.05
N LYS A 47 -20.49 17.80 10.46
CA LYS A 47 -20.77 18.98 9.62
C LYS A 47 -19.55 19.78 9.26
N ASN A 48 -18.57 19.83 10.15
CA ASN A 48 -17.46 20.77 10.13
C ASN A 48 -16.17 20.10 9.67
N TRP A 49 -15.85 18.94 10.23
CA TRP A 49 -14.64 18.20 9.88
C TRP A 49 -14.80 16.71 10.23
N MET A 50 -13.95 15.88 9.64
CA MET A 50 -13.94 14.43 9.84
C MET A 50 -12.50 13.89 9.74
N VAL A 51 -12.18 12.93 10.60
CA VAL A 51 -10.95 12.12 10.55
C VAL A 51 -11.34 10.66 10.54
N THR A 52 -10.77 9.88 9.64
CA THR A 52 -10.84 8.41 9.67
C THR A 52 -9.43 7.85 9.66
N ALA A 53 -9.05 7.03 10.65
CA ALA A 53 -7.71 6.44 10.73
C ALA A 53 -7.74 5.03 11.33
N ALA A 54 -6.68 4.27 11.05
CA ALA A 54 -6.55 2.85 11.40
C ALA A 54 -6.49 2.53 12.90
N ASN A 55 -6.27 3.55 13.75
CA ASN A 55 -6.29 3.42 15.21
C ASN A 55 -7.17 4.50 15.87
N PRO A 56 -7.90 4.16 16.96
CA PRO A 56 -8.67 5.14 17.74
C PRO A 56 -7.84 6.30 18.29
N LEU A 57 -6.64 6.03 18.83
CA LEU A 57 -5.76 7.06 19.38
C LEU A 57 -5.25 8.01 18.29
N ALA A 58 -4.96 7.48 17.09
CA ALA A 58 -4.56 8.29 15.95
C ALA A 58 -5.71 9.16 15.42
N SER A 59 -6.92 8.59 15.34
CA SER A 59 -8.13 9.34 14.94
C SER A 59 -8.40 10.50 15.89
N GLU A 60 -8.32 10.25 17.21
CA GLU A 60 -8.55 11.28 18.22
C GLU A 60 -7.43 12.32 18.27
N ALA A 61 -6.18 11.92 18.02
CA ALA A 61 -5.07 12.86 17.94
C ALA A 61 -5.25 13.86 16.79
N GLY A 62 -5.63 13.40 15.59
CA GLY A 62 -5.97 14.26 14.46
C GLY A 62 -7.19 15.15 14.75
N ALA A 63 -8.25 14.58 15.31
CA ALA A 63 -9.46 15.30 15.72
C ALA A 63 -9.14 16.43 16.71
N SER A 64 -8.29 16.17 17.70
CA SER A 64 -7.85 17.17 18.68
C SER A 64 -7.17 18.37 18.04
N ILE A 65 -6.38 18.18 16.98
CA ILE A 65 -5.76 19.27 16.24
C ILE A 65 -6.79 20.12 15.49
N LEU A 66 -7.78 19.46 14.86
CA LEU A 66 -8.88 20.17 14.20
C LEU A 66 -9.73 20.97 15.20
N ARG A 67 -9.98 20.43 16.40
CA ARG A 67 -10.65 21.18 17.49
C ARG A 67 -9.85 22.40 17.94
N GLN A 68 -8.52 22.32 17.90
CA GLN A 68 -7.62 23.43 18.22
C GLN A 68 -7.47 24.47 17.10
N GLY A 69 -8.20 24.32 15.99
CA GLY A 69 -8.20 25.26 14.87
C GLY A 69 -7.15 24.99 13.80
N GLY A 70 -6.45 23.85 13.87
CA GLY A 70 -5.58 23.37 12.80
C GLY A 70 -6.37 22.94 11.57
N ASN A 71 -5.67 22.80 10.45
CA ASN A 71 -6.24 22.34 9.19
C ASN A 71 -5.94 20.85 8.93
N ALA A 72 -6.35 20.34 7.77
CA ALA A 72 -6.19 18.93 7.41
C ALA A 72 -4.71 18.48 7.39
N ILE A 73 -3.77 19.37 7.01
CA ILE A 73 -2.33 19.09 7.00
C ILE A 73 -1.76 19.07 8.42
N ASP A 74 -2.17 20.00 9.29
CA ASP A 74 -1.77 19.98 10.71
C ASP A 74 -2.21 18.68 11.40
N ALA A 75 -3.47 18.29 11.16
CA ALA A 75 -4.03 17.05 11.69
C ALA A 75 -3.33 15.83 11.11
N MET A 76 -2.99 15.83 9.81
CA MET A 76 -2.23 14.76 9.15
C MET A 76 -0.88 14.49 9.83
N VAL A 77 -0.11 15.54 10.18
CA VAL A 77 1.17 15.38 10.89
C VAL A 77 0.97 14.62 12.20
N THR A 78 -0.01 15.05 13.00
CA THR A 78 -0.24 14.46 14.33
C THR A 78 -0.77 13.04 14.23
N THR A 79 -1.72 12.78 13.32
CA THR A 79 -2.26 11.44 13.04
C THR A 79 -1.13 10.49 12.61
N GLN A 80 -0.26 10.91 11.69
CA GLN A 80 0.84 10.06 11.21
C GLN A 80 1.83 9.72 12.32
N LEU A 81 2.25 10.70 13.12
CA LEU A 81 3.20 10.47 14.21
C LEU A 81 2.61 9.56 15.29
N MET A 82 1.30 9.69 15.54
CA MET A 82 0.56 8.83 16.46
C MET A 82 0.48 7.40 15.92
N LEU A 83 0.16 7.20 14.63
CA LEU A 83 0.20 5.87 14.00
C LEU A 83 1.57 5.21 14.13
N GLY A 84 2.66 5.98 13.98
CA GLY A 84 4.02 5.49 14.23
C GLY A 84 4.29 5.02 15.66
N LEU A 85 3.51 5.49 16.64
CA LEU A 85 3.59 5.05 18.04
C LEU A 85 2.71 3.85 18.32
N VAL A 86 1.43 3.91 17.92
CA VAL A 86 0.39 2.96 18.35
C VAL A 86 0.16 1.80 17.36
N GLU A 87 0.60 1.97 16.12
CA GLU A 87 0.66 0.93 15.09
C GLU A 87 2.08 0.83 14.47
N PRO A 88 3.13 0.62 15.29
CA PRO A 88 4.52 0.60 14.82
C PRO A 88 4.79 -0.55 13.85
N GLN A 89 3.96 -1.60 13.88
CA GLN A 89 4.01 -2.71 12.94
C GLN A 89 3.68 -2.28 11.50
N SER A 90 2.86 -1.25 11.31
CA SER A 90 2.32 -0.91 9.98
C SER A 90 2.89 0.37 9.37
N SER A 91 3.30 1.33 10.19
CA SER A 91 3.81 2.61 9.69
C SER A 91 4.68 3.31 10.73
N GLY A 92 5.46 4.30 10.29
CA GLY A 92 6.24 5.13 11.20
C GLY A 92 7.18 6.07 10.47
N ILE A 93 7.90 6.88 11.25
CA ILE A 93 8.86 7.85 10.70
C ILE A 93 10.08 7.21 10.01
N GLY A 94 10.31 5.91 10.24
CA GLY A 94 11.35 5.12 9.57
C GLY A 94 10.94 4.53 8.23
N GLY A 95 9.77 4.90 7.68
CA GLY A 95 9.32 4.49 6.35
C GLY A 95 8.98 5.64 5.42
N GLY A 96 8.01 5.41 4.55
CA GLY A 96 7.60 6.31 3.48
C GLY A 96 6.10 6.45 3.39
N SER A 97 5.68 7.50 2.69
CA SER A 97 4.26 7.86 2.61
C SER A 97 3.89 8.58 1.32
N PHE A 98 2.61 8.49 0.97
CA PHE A 98 1.99 9.21 -0.13
C PHE A 98 0.84 10.07 0.37
N LEU A 99 0.80 11.32 -0.08
CA LEU A 99 -0.29 12.25 0.18
C LEU A 99 -0.99 12.60 -1.14
N VAL A 100 -2.30 12.39 -1.20
CA VAL A 100 -3.19 13.00 -2.20
C VAL A 100 -3.97 14.11 -1.50
N TYR A 101 -3.73 15.34 -1.92
CA TYR A 101 -4.19 16.54 -1.24
C TYR A 101 -5.06 17.42 -2.14
N TRP A 102 -6.24 17.77 -1.65
CA TRP A 102 -7.08 18.81 -2.23
C TRP A 102 -6.92 20.12 -1.45
N ASP A 103 -6.40 21.14 -2.12
CA ASP A 103 -6.36 22.52 -1.63
C ASP A 103 -7.69 23.21 -2.01
N ALA A 104 -8.56 23.41 -1.02
CA ALA A 104 -9.89 23.96 -1.26
C ALA A 104 -9.87 25.42 -1.73
N LYS A 105 -8.87 26.18 -1.27
CA LYS A 105 -8.68 27.59 -1.66
C LYS A 105 -8.26 27.70 -3.12
N LYS A 106 -7.34 26.83 -3.56
CA LYS A 106 -6.88 26.80 -4.96
C LYS A 106 -7.78 25.97 -5.88
N LYS A 107 -8.67 25.15 -5.32
CA LYS A 107 -9.47 24.14 -6.04
C LYS A 107 -8.58 23.23 -6.89
N ALA A 108 -7.51 22.75 -6.27
CA ALA A 108 -6.47 22.00 -6.97
C ALA A 108 -6.13 20.71 -6.23
N LEU A 109 -6.03 19.63 -6.98
CA LEU A 109 -5.54 18.34 -6.51
C LEU A 109 -4.04 18.24 -6.78
N THR A 110 -3.27 17.83 -5.78
CA THR A 110 -1.83 17.61 -5.89
C THR A 110 -1.43 16.34 -5.15
N THR A 111 -0.40 15.65 -5.63
CA THR A 111 0.13 14.48 -4.93
C THR A 111 1.58 14.70 -4.52
N PHE A 112 1.96 14.17 -3.36
CA PHE A 112 3.30 14.30 -2.80
C PHE A 112 3.86 12.92 -2.48
N ASP A 113 5.03 12.65 -3.03
CA ASP A 113 5.77 11.40 -2.96
C ASP A 113 6.88 11.50 -1.91
N GLY A 114 6.60 10.93 -0.74
CA GLY A 114 7.57 10.66 0.32
C GLY A 114 7.98 9.19 0.37
N ARG A 115 7.99 8.48 -0.77
CA ARG A 115 8.47 7.09 -0.89
C ARG A 115 9.97 7.02 -0.63
N GLU A 116 10.39 5.90 -0.06
CA GLU A 116 11.78 5.58 0.17
C GLU A 116 12.58 5.48 -1.14
N THR A 117 13.87 5.79 -1.07
CA THR A 117 14.80 5.59 -2.18
C THR A 117 15.82 4.51 -1.84
N ALA A 118 16.19 3.71 -2.84
CA ALA A 118 17.35 2.83 -2.76
C ALA A 118 18.60 3.64 -2.42
N PRO A 119 19.45 3.16 -1.49
CA PRO A 119 20.74 3.78 -1.21
C PRO A 119 21.54 3.93 -2.50
N LEU A 120 22.32 5.01 -2.62
CA LEU A 120 23.19 5.28 -3.75
C LEU A 120 24.28 4.22 -3.91
N ASN A 121 24.65 3.54 -2.82
CA ASN A 121 25.59 2.43 -2.81
C ASN A 121 24.96 1.06 -3.10
N ALA A 122 23.64 0.98 -3.30
CA ALA A 122 22.98 -0.27 -3.66
C ALA A 122 23.33 -0.68 -5.11
N THR A 123 23.63 -1.96 -5.31
CA THR A 123 23.85 -2.52 -6.64
C THR A 123 22.60 -3.26 -7.11
N PRO A 124 22.37 -3.42 -8.44
CA PRO A 124 21.24 -4.19 -8.95
C PRO A 124 21.17 -5.64 -8.43
N GLU A 125 22.30 -6.17 -7.93
CA GLU A 125 22.45 -7.52 -7.41
C GLU A 125 22.22 -7.62 -5.89
N LEU A 126 21.78 -6.54 -5.22
CA LEU A 126 21.64 -6.48 -3.76
C LEU A 126 20.81 -7.64 -3.17
N PHE A 127 19.83 -8.14 -3.91
CA PHE A 127 18.95 -9.25 -3.50
C PHE A 127 19.24 -10.56 -4.22
N LEU A 128 20.43 -10.70 -4.79
CA LEU A 128 20.94 -11.97 -5.29
C LEU A 128 21.84 -12.61 -4.24
N ASP A 129 21.75 -13.93 -4.11
CA ASP A 129 22.65 -14.72 -3.29
C ASP A 129 24.02 -14.89 -3.95
N SER A 130 24.95 -15.57 -3.27
CA SER A 130 26.31 -15.81 -3.79
C SER A 130 26.36 -16.63 -5.08
N THR A 131 25.25 -17.26 -5.49
CA THR A 131 25.13 -18.01 -6.74
C THR A 131 24.46 -17.19 -7.85
N GLY A 132 24.08 -15.95 -7.57
CA GLY A 132 23.37 -15.06 -8.50
C GLY A 132 21.87 -15.35 -8.61
N GLN A 133 21.29 -16.12 -7.68
CA GLN A 133 19.85 -16.38 -7.64
C GLN A 133 19.13 -15.43 -6.69
N PRO A 134 17.86 -15.06 -6.95
CA PRO A 134 17.07 -14.27 -6.02
C PRO A 134 17.04 -14.87 -4.60
N MET A 135 17.30 -14.04 -3.60
CA MET A 135 17.19 -14.43 -2.19
C MET A 135 15.76 -14.84 -1.82
N LYS A 136 15.62 -15.63 -0.75
CA LYS A 136 14.30 -15.83 -0.13
C LYS A 136 13.86 -14.52 0.53
N PHE A 137 12.55 -14.26 0.52
CA PHE A 137 11.99 -13.00 0.98
C PHE A 137 12.45 -12.59 2.39
N TYR A 138 12.27 -13.45 3.41
CA TYR A 138 12.64 -13.10 4.78
C TYR A 138 14.17 -13.02 5.03
N ASP A 139 14.99 -13.64 4.18
CA ASP A 139 16.44 -13.49 4.22
C ASP A 139 16.85 -12.08 3.75
N ALA A 140 16.07 -11.49 2.84
CA ALA A 140 16.24 -10.10 2.41
C ALA A 140 15.66 -9.10 3.43
N VAL A 141 14.45 -9.36 3.96
CA VAL A 141 13.69 -8.44 4.82
C VAL A 141 14.37 -8.14 6.15
N VAL A 142 14.76 -9.17 6.92
CA VAL A 142 15.10 -8.97 8.33
C VAL A 142 16.56 -8.52 8.49
N GLY A 143 16.76 -7.24 8.76
CA GLY A 143 18.07 -6.59 8.89
C GLY A 143 18.21 -5.33 8.04
N GLY A 144 19.44 -4.83 7.89
CA GLY A 144 19.71 -3.54 7.25
C GLY A 144 19.61 -3.55 5.72
N ARG A 145 19.79 -4.70 5.07
CA ARG A 145 19.86 -4.80 3.60
C ARG A 145 18.64 -4.24 2.87
N SER A 146 17.46 -4.44 3.43
CA SER A 146 16.17 -4.04 2.84
C SER A 146 15.78 -2.60 3.13
N VAL A 147 16.54 -1.88 3.95
CA VAL A 147 16.16 -0.55 4.43
C VAL A 147 16.42 0.50 3.34
N GLY A 148 15.35 1.15 2.89
CA GLY A 148 15.40 2.33 2.04
C GLY A 148 15.50 3.62 2.85
N THR A 149 15.87 4.72 2.19
CA THR A 149 15.99 6.03 2.85
C THR A 149 14.61 6.52 3.30
N PRO A 150 14.35 6.71 4.61
CA PRO A 150 13.01 7.08 5.08
C PRO A 150 12.55 8.45 4.57
N GLY A 151 11.29 8.54 4.16
CA GLY A 151 10.71 9.72 3.52
C GLY A 151 9.62 10.45 4.30
N THR A 152 8.98 9.77 5.26
CA THR A 152 7.80 10.30 5.96
C THR A 152 8.06 11.65 6.65
N VAL A 153 9.17 11.79 7.39
CA VAL A 153 9.45 13.04 8.13
C VAL A 153 9.61 14.23 7.19
N LYS A 154 10.30 14.05 6.06
CA LYS A 154 10.46 15.11 5.05
C LYS A 154 9.12 15.52 4.45
N LEU A 155 8.26 14.55 4.12
CA LEU A 155 6.92 14.79 3.58
C LEU A 155 6.07 15.61 4.55
N LEU A 156 5.99 15.18 5.82
CA LEU A 156 5.23 15.89 6.85
C LEU A 156 5.73 17.32 7.04
N TRP A 157 7.06 17.50 7.12
CA TRP A 157 7.68 18.81 7.30
C TRP A 157 7.44 19.75 6.12
N GLU A 158 7.67 19.30 4.89
CA GLU A 158 7.56 20.16 3.70
C GLU A 158 6.11 20.57 3.43
N THR A 159 5.17 19.63 3.58
CA THR A 159 3.74 19.92 3.41
C THR A 159 3.21 20.81 4.53
N HIS A 160 3.63 20.60 5.79
CA HIS A 160 3.28 21.52 6.88
C HIS A 160 3.84 22.92 6.66
N ARG A 161 5.08 23.06 6.20
CA ARG A 161 5.64 24.39 5.87
C ARG A 161 4.87 25.11 4.77
N GLN A 162 4.30 24.38 3.83
CA GLN A 162 3.57 24.94 2.69
C GLN A 162 2.10 25.25 3.02
N TYR A 163 1.46 24.41 3.83
CA TYR A 163 0.01 24.41 4.01
C TYR A 163 -0.44 24.44 5.47
N GLY A 164 0.42 24.13 6.43
CA GLY A 164 0.09 24.08 7.85
C GLY A 164 -0.28 25.44 8.43
N LYS A 165 -1.03 25.41 9.53
CA LYS A 165 -1.58 26.61 10.18
C LYS A 165 -1.14 26.75 11.64
N LEU A 166 -0.98 25.64 12.35
CA LEU A 166 -0.47 25.64 13.72
C LEU A 166 1.06 25.51 13.75
N GLU A 167 1.66 25.96 14.85
CA GLU A 167 3.09 25.79 15.12
C GLU A 167 3.49 24.31 15.09
N TRP A 168 4.56 23.97 14.36
CA TRP A 168 5.05 22.61 14.17
C TRP A 168 5.20 21.81 15.47
N ALA A 169 5.82 22.42 16.48
CA ALA A 169 6.03 21.77 17.78
C ALA A 169 4.72 21.41 18.49
N ARG A 170 3.65 22.17 18.28
CA ARG A 170 2.33 21.92 18.88
C ARG A 170 1.66 20.67 18.32
N LEU A 171 1.99 20.29 17.08
CA LEU A 171 1.48 19.07 16.44
C LEU A 171 2.14 17.81 17.01
N ILE A 172 3.40 17.93 17.42
CA ILE A 172 4.22 16.78 17.82
C ILE A 172 4.11 16.50 19.32
N GLU A 173 4.10 17.54 20.16
CA GLU A 173 4.16 17.37 21.62
C GLU A 173 3.08 16.44 22.20
N PRO A 174 1.81 16.44 21.73
CA PRO A 174 0.82 15.49 22.23
C PRO A 174 1.23 14.02 22.04
N VAL A 175 1.89 13.70 20.92
CA VAL A 175 2.36 12.35 20.61
C VAL A 175 3.59 12.00 21.45
N ALA A 176 4.53 12.93 21.59
CA ALA A 176 5.72 12.74 22.43
C ALA A 176 5.33 12.49 23.90
N LYS A 177 4.35 13.24 24.42
CA LYS A 177 3.82 13.06 25.77
C LYS A 177 3.17 11.68 25.94
N LEU A 178 2.35 11.23 24.99
CA LEU A 178 1.75 9.90 25.07
C LEU A 178 2.82 8.80 25.01
N ALA A 179 3.86 8.96 24.19
CA ALA A 179 4.96 8.01 24.11
C ALA A 179 5.68 7.86 25.47
N GLU A 180 5.87 8.93 26.24
CA GLU A 180 6.47 8.85 27.59
C GLU A 180 5.53 8.24 28.64
N GLN A 181 4.25 8.62 28.59
CA GLN A 181 3.25 8.17 29.55
C GLN A 181 2.87 6.71 29.32
N GLY A 182 2.92 6.29 28.05
CA GLY A 182 2.56 4.99 27.55
C GLY A 182 1.13 4.91 27.05
N PHE A 183 0.87 3.87 26.26
CA PHE A 183 -0.44 3.51 25.73
C PHE A 183 -0.67 2.01 25.93
N GLU A 184 -1.93 1.57 25.93
CA GLU A 184 -2.24 0.15 26.01
C GLU A 184 -2.00 -0.53 24.65
N VAL A 185 -1.25 -1.64 24.68
CA VAL A 185 -1.08 -2.50 23.50
C VAL A 185 -2.44 -3.02 23.05
N SER A 186 -2.81 -2.76 21.79
CA SER A 186 -4.09 -3.23 21.25
C SER A 186 -4.11 -4.74 21.02
N PRO A 187 -5.29 -5.38 20.93
CA PRO A 187 -5.40 -6.78 20.53
C PRO A 187 -4.69 -7.09 19.22
N ARG A 188 -4.79 -6.18 18.23
CA ARG A 188 -4.12 -6.34 16.93
C ARG A 188 -2.60 -6.29 17.07
N LEU A 189 -2.06 -5.29 17.78
CA LEU A 189 -0.62 -5.19 17.98
C LEU A 189 -0.07 -6.41 18.74
N ALA A 190 -0.76 -6.85 19.82
CA ALA A 190 -0.36 -8.03 20.57
C ALA A 190 -0.34 -9.31 19.73
N ALA A 191 -1.36 -9.52 18.88
CA ALA A 191 -1.42 -10.68 17.99
C ALA A 191 -0.23 -10.70 17.01
N LEU A 192 0.09 -9.55 16.40
CA LEU A 192 1.18 -9.44 15.43
C LEU A 192 2.56 -9.55 16.09
N ILE A 193 2.74 -9.04 17.32
CA ILE A 193 3.97 -9.26 18.11
C ILE A 193 4.17 -10.75 18.40
N ALA A 194 3.10 -11.44 18.83
CA ALA A 194 3.17 -12.87 19.14
C ALA A 194 3.45 -13.73 17.90
N GLU A 195 2.88 -13.37 16.75
CA GLU A 195 3.13 -14.04 15.47
C GLU A 195 4.58 -13.89 15.03
N ASP A 196 5.15 -12.68 15.14
CA ASP A 196 6.49 -12.37 14.64
C ASP A 196 7.60 -12.52 15.68
N LYS A 197 7.34 -13.28 16.75
CA LYS A 197 8.22 -13.36 17.93
C LYS A 197 9.67 -13.71 17.60
N GLU A 198 9.88 -14.61 16.63
CA GLU A 198 11.22 -15.09 16.29
C GLU A 198 12.05 -14.00 15.62
N ARG A 199 11.43 -13.21 14.75
CA ARG A 199 12.10 -12.12 14.01
C ARG A 199 12.29 -10.89 14.88
N LEU A 200 11.28 -10.52 15.67
CA LEU A 200 11.36 -9.41 16.63
C LEU A 200 12.36 -9.68 17.75
N GLY A 201 12.49 -10.93 18.18
CA GLY A 201 13.45 -11.36 19.21
C GLY A 201 14.91 -11.36 18.75
N ARG A 202 15.19 -11.15 17.45
CA ARG A 202 16.52 -11.29 16.84
C ARG A 202 17.48 -10.15 17.19
N PHE A 203 16.95 -8.95 17.43
CA PHE A 203 17.74 -7.75 17.71
C PHE A 203 17.47 -7.26 19.14
N PRO A 204 18.52 -6.95 19.94
CA PRO A 204 18.35 -6.58 21.35
C PRO A 204 17.41 -5.39 21.59
N ALA A 205 17.51 -4.31 20.81
CA ALA A 205 16.67 -3.12 20.95
C ALA A 205 15.19 -3.43 20.68
N THR A 206 14.91 -4.16 19.60
CA THR A 206 13.57 -4.60 19.22
C THR A 206 12.97 -5.55 20.26
N LYS A 207 13.77 -6.52 20.74
CA LYS A 207 13.35 -7.44 21.79
C LYS A 207 13.02 -6.70 23.09
N ALA A 208 13.83 -5.73 23.49
CA ALA A 208 13.60 -4.95 24.71
C ALA A 208 12.30 -4.12 24.66
N TYR A 209 11.81 -3.78 23.46
CA TYR A 209 10.60 -2.99 23.29
C TYR A 209 9.32 -3.84 23.20
N PHE A 210 9.38 -5.01 22.56
CA PHE A 210 8.20 -5.84 22.26
C PHE A 210 8.04 -7.09 23.15
N PHE A 211 8.93 -7.29 24.12
CA PHE A 211 8.88 -8.44 25.01
C PHE A 211 8.98 -8.00 26.47
N ASP A 212 8.36 -8.78 27.36
CA ASP A 212 8.46 -8.57 28.80
C ASP A 212 9.81 -9.04 29.36
N ALA A 213 9.98 -8.87 30.68
CA ALA A 213 11.21 -9.26 31.38
C ALA A 213 11.47 -10.78 31.36
N GLN A 214 10.44 -11.59 31.10
CA GLN A 214 10.53 -13.05 30.95
C GLN A 214 10.88 -13.44 29.50
N GLY A 215 10.91 -12.47 28.58
CA GLY A 215 11.18 -12.70 27.17
C GLY A 215 9.96 -13.19 26.39
N GLU A 216 8.75 -12.99 26.91
CA GLU A 216 7.50 -13.31 26.23
C GLU A 216 6.95 -12.10 25.47
N PRO A 217 6.31 -12.30 24.30
CA PRO A 217 5.66 -11.23 23.54
C PRO A 217 4.66 -10.43 24.39
N LEU A 218 4.67 -9.10 24.28
CA LEU A 218 3.71 -8.25 25.00
C LEU A 218 2.26 -8.59 24.65
N LYS A 219 1.40 -8.61 25.67
CA LYS A 219 -0.02 -8.95 25.54
C LYS A 219 -0.89 -7.70 25.45
N ALA A 220 -2.10 -7.86 24.91
CA ALA A 220 -3.09 -6.78 24.85
C ALA A 220 -3.37 -6.21 26.25
N GLY A 221 -3.56 -4.90 26.34
CA GLY A 221 -3.74 -4.17 27.61
C GLY A 221 -2.43 -3.88 28.37
N THR A 222 -1.28 -4.36 27.90
CA THR A 222 0.00 -3.98 28.50
C THR A 222 0.27 -2.50 28.26
N LEU A 223 0.65 -1.75 29.30
CA LEU A 223 1.07 -0.36 29.15
C LEU A 223 2.48 -0.30 28.56
N LEU A 224 2.58 0.08 27.28
CA LEU A 224 3.83 0.21 26.54
C LEU A 224 4.28 1.67 26.53
N LYS A 225 5.50 1.92 27.02
CA LYS A 225 6.15 3.24 27.01
C LYS A 225 7.29 3.28 25.99
N ASN A 226 7.47 4.43 25.37
CA ASN A 226 8.49 4.68 24.37
C ASN A 226 9.18 6.05 24.57
N PRO A 227 9.96 6.22 25.65
CA PRO A 227 10.66 7.47 25.91
C PRO A 227 11.68 7.83 24.82
N ASP A 228 12.25 6.83 24.12
CA ASP A 228 13.17 7.06 23.01
C ASP A 228 12.47 7.71 21.81
N TYR A 229 11.25 7.25 21.48
CA TYR A 229 10.45 7.89 20.43
C TYR A 229 10.03 9.29 20.84
N ALA A 230 9.67 9.51 22.10
CA ALA A 230 9.38 10.86 22.60
C ALA A 230 10.57 11.81 22.43
N ALA A 231 11.79 11.36 22.78
CA ALA A 231 13.01 12.14 22.59
C ALA A 231 13.27 12.44 21.11
N THR A 232 13.09 11.44 20.23
CA THR A 232 13.18 11.60 18.77
C THR A 232 12.19 12.63 18.26
N LEU A 233 10.92 12.53 18.65
CA LEU A 233 9.86 13.45 18.27
C LEU A 233 10.16 14.87 18.74
N ARG A 234 10.67 15.07 19.96
CA ARG A 234 11.04 16.40 20.44
C ARG A 234 12.23 17.00 19.71
N ALA A 235 13.21 16.20 19.30
CA ALA A 235 14.28 16.68 18.43
C ALA A 235 13.71 17.19 17.08
N ILE A 236 12.78 16.44 16.48
CA ILE A 236 12.08 16.83 15.26
C ILE A 236 11.21 18.08 15.49
N ALA A 237 10.57 18.22 16.65
CA ALA A 237 9.79 19.41 17.00
C ALA A 237 10.65 20.68 17.10
N GLN A 238 11.87 20.55 17.61
CA GLN A 238 12.78 21.67 17.82
C GLN A 238 13.51 22.10 16.54
N GLN A 239 13.90 21.14 15.69
CA GLN A 239 14.79 21.39 14.56
C GLN A 239 14.12 21.13 13.20
N GLY A 240 12.86 20.72 13.18
CA GLY A 240 12.17 20.30 11.96
C GLY A 240 12.80 19.04 11.38
N ALA A 241 12.72 18.90 10.05
CA ALA A 241 13.28 17.73 9.37
C ALA A 241 14.81 17.57 9.55
N SER A 242 15.58 18.65 9.77
CA SER A 242 17.05 18.52 9.85
C SER A 242 17.52 17.64 11.01
N ALA A 243 16.77 17.57 12.12
CA ALA A 243 17.05 16.64 13.21
C ALA A 243 17.13 15.18 12.72
N PHE A 244 16.24 14.80 11.80
CA PHE A 244 16.15 13.45 11.27
C PHE A 244 17.20 13.16 10.19
N TYR A 245 17.52 14.13 9.33
CA TYR A 245 18.34 13.91 8.13
C TYR A 245 19.83 14.30 8.27
N GLN A 246 20.21 15.16 9.22
CA GLN A 246 21.58 15.74 9.30
C GLN A 246 22.25 15.58 10.68
N GLY A 247 21.56 15.02 11.66
CA GLY A 247 22.00 14.93 13.05
C GLY A 247 22.25 13.51 13.54
N ASP A 248 22.23 13.34 14.87
CA ASP A 248 22.48 12.05 15.51
C ASP A 248 21.43 10.99 15.17
N ILE A 249 20.20 11.39 14.82
CA ILE A 249 19.19 10.45 14.33
C ILE A 249 19.65 9.78 13.03
N ALA A 250 20.12 10.55 12.04
CA ALA A 250 20.64 10.00 10.78
C ALA A 250 21.84 9.07 11.03
N LYS A 251 22.78 9.49 11.87
CA LYS A 251 23.96 8.67 12.24
C LYS A 251 23.54 7.35 12.88
N ASP A 252 22.59 7.37 13.81
CA ASP A 252 22.12 6.17 14.50
C ASP A 252 21.39 5.23 13.53
N ILE A 253 20.56 5.75 12.62
CA ILE A 253 19.92 4.93 11.56
C ILE A 253 21.00 4.25 10.71
N ILE A 254 21.97 5.02 10.20
CA ILE A 254 23.05 4.50 9.36
C ILE A 254 23.84 3.42 10.10
N ALA A 255 24.21 3.68 11.36
CA ALA A 255 24.94 2.73 12.18
C ALA A 255 24.14 1.44 12.44
N THR A 256 22.83 1.54 12.72
CA THR A 256 21.95 0.37 12.89
C THR A 256 21.85 -0.45 11.60
N VAL A 257 21.72 0.21 10.44
CA VAL A 257 21.59 -0.45 9.14
C VAL A 257 22.87 -1.16 8.72
N GLN A 258 24.01 -0.46 8.79
CA GLN A 258 25.29 -1.00 8.33
C GLN A 258 25.82 -2.11 9.25
N ASN A 259 25.49 -2.07 10.54
CA ASN A 259 25.99 -3.04 11.52
C ASN A 259 24.96 -4.12 11.89
N ALA A 260 23.83 -4.22 11.18
CA ALA A 260 22.79 -5.20 11.44
C ALA A 260 23.34 -6.65 11.31
N PRO A 261 23.37 -7.45 12.41
CA PRO A 261 23.96 -8.78 12.36
C PRO A 261 23.28 -9.71 11.36
N GLY A 262 24.10 -10.36 10.52
CA GLY A 262 23.68 -11.35 9.52
C GLY A 262 23.11 -10.77 8.22
N ASN A 263 22.69 -9.50 8.19
CA ASN A 263 22.09 -8.89 7.00
C ASN A 263 22.30 -7.37 6.96
N PRO A 264 23.56 -6.89 6.84
CA PRO A 264 23.87 -5.45 6.84
C PRO A 264 23.38 -4.76 5.55
N GLY A 265 23.01 -3.49 5.68
CA GLY A 265 22.66 -2.61 4.56
C GLY A 265 23.73 -1.60 4.20
N VAL A 266 23.42 -0.76 3.22
CA VAL A 266 24.38 0.17 2.60
C VAL A 266 23.94 1.63 2.63
N LEU A 267 22.94 1.98 3.45
CA LEU A 267 22.56 3.37 3.69
C LEU A 267 23.75 4.18 4.20
N ALA A 268 23.87 5.42 3.73
CA ALA A 268 24.93 6.35 4.06
C ALA A 268 24.38 7.78 4.18
N GLN A 269 25.18 8.70 4.76
CA GLN A 269 24.75 10.09 4.98
C GLN A 269 24.33 10.79 3.68
N GLN A 270 25.00 10.48 2.56
CA GLN A 270 24.66 11.04 1.25
C GLN A 270 23.23 10.72 0.81
N ASP A 271 22.69 9.56 1.21
CA ASP A 271 21.30 9.18 0.91
C ASP A 271 20.32 10.14 1.59
N PHE A 272 20.60 10.50 2.86
CA PHE A 272 19.80 11.46 3.63
C PHE A 272 19.97 12.90 3.12
N ASP A 273 21.19 13.29 2.76
CA ASP A 273 21.50 14.64 2.26
C ASP A 273 20.82 14.93 0.93
N THR A 274 20.67 13.91 0.08
CA THR A 274 20.10 14.02 -1.27
C THR A 274 18.61 13.69 -1.35
N TYR A 275 18.02 13.15 -0.28
CA TYR A 275 16.61 12.78 -0.25
C TYR A 275 15.69 14.01 -0.43
N GLN A 276 14.70 13.86 -1.32
CA GLN A 276 13.71 14.89 -1.60
C GLN A 276 12.32 14.26 -1.76
N VAL A 277 11.31 14.94 -1.24
CA VAL A 277 9.91 14.68 -1.56
C VAL A 277 9.65 15.18 -2.98
N LYS A 278 8.87 14.42 -3.75
CA LYS A 278 8.50 14.84 -5.12
C LYS A 278 7.03 15.22 -5.18
N GLN A 279 6.73 16.41 -5.67
CA GLN A 279 5.38 16.76 -6.07
C GLN A 279 5.08 16.08 -7.42
N ARG A 280 3.98 15.35 -7.51
CA ARG A 280 3.60 14.60 -8.72
C ARG A 280 2.21 14.96 -9.18
N ALA A 281 2.01 14.94 -10.50
CA ALA A 281 0.68 15.04 -11.07
C ALA A 281 -0.17 13.83 -10.61
N PRO A 282 -1.42 14.05 -10.16
CA PRO A 282 -2.32 12.96 -9.84
C PRO A 282 -2.63 12.14 -11.11
N VAL A 283 -2.90 10.85 -10.92
CA VAL A 283 -3.46 10.00 -11.97
C VAL A 283 -4.97 9.99 -11.79
N CYS A 284 -5.70 10.52 -12.78
CA CYS A 284 -7.16 10.60 -12.75
C CYS A 284 -7.77 9.77 -13.88
N ALA A 285 -8.70 8.88 -13.54
CA ALA A 285 -9.52 8.15 -14.49
C ALA A 285 -10.98 8.63 -14.41
N ALA A 286 -11.61 8.82 -15.57
CA ALA A 286 -13.04 9.05 -15.63
C ALA A 286 -13.77 7.74 -15.34
N TYR A 287 -14.83 7.80 -14.55
CA TYR A 287 -15.70 6.66 -14.26
C TYR A 287 -17.11 7.16 -14.01
N GLN A 288 -18.05 6.85 -14.91
CA GLN A 288 -19.40 7.38 -14.88
C GLN A 288 -19.38 8.93 -14.89
N SER A 289 -20.02 9.58 -13.91
CA SER A 289 -20.01 11.04 -13.72
C SER A 289 -18.86 11.53 -12.81
N TYR A 290 -17.94 10.64 -12.41
CA TYR A 290 -16.87 10.92 -11.46
C TYR A 290 -15.49 10.96 -12.12
N GLN A 291 -14.56 11.66 -11.46
CA GLN A 291 -13.12 11.51 -11.70
C GLN A 291 -12.48 10.86 -10.49
N VAL A 292 -11.92 9.67 -10.64
CA VAL A 292 -11.23 8.95 -9.58
C VAL A 292 -9.75 9.25 -9.68
N CYS A 293 -9.22 10.04 -8.75
CA CYS A 293 -7.86 10.52 -8.78
C CYS A 293 -7.02 9.93 -7.64
N GLY A 294 -5.87 9.35 -7.96
CA GLY A 294 -4.94 8.77 -7.01
C GLY A 294 -3.50 9.29 -7.16
N MET A 295 -2.62 8.71 -6.36
CA MET A 295 -1.19 9.01 -6.34
C MET A 295 -0.52 8.78 -7.71
N GLY A 296 0.38 9.69 -8.10
CA GLY A 296 1.26 9.49 -9.25
C GLY A 296 2.32 8.40 -9.03
N LEU A 297 2.95 7.92 -10.11
CA LEU A 297 4.04 6.94 -10.04
C LEU A 297 5.18 7.46 -9.14
N PRO A 298 5.78 6.65 -8.25
CA PRO A 298 5.98 5.21 -8.37
C PRO A 298 4.84 4.37 -7.78
N SER A 299 3.79 4.98 -7.21
CA SER A 299 2.60 4.21 -6.89
C SER A 299 1.90 3.76 -8.16
N SER A 300 1.66 2.46 -8.25
CA SER A 300 0.77 1.86 -9.26
C SER A 300 -0.71 2.03 -8.91
N GLY A 301 -1.03 2.38 -7.66
CA GLY A 301 -2.38 2.34 -7.09
C GLY A 301 -3.42 3.11 -7.91
N GLY A 302 -3.20 4.41 -8.11
CA GLY A 302 -4.16 5.26 -8.83
C GLY A 302 -4.38 4.82 -10.29
N LEU A 303 -3.30 4.40 -10.96
CA LEU A 303 -3.37 3.97 -12.35
C LEU A 303 -4.10 2.62 -12.49
N THR A 304 -3.77 1.63 -11.65
CA THR A 304 -4.42 0.32 -11.70
C THR A 304 -5.88 0.38 -11.24
N VAL A 305 -6.22 1.15 -10.19
CA VAL A 305 -7.63 1.38 -9.80
C VAL A 305 -8.40 2.01 -10.97
N GLY A 306 -7.83 3.04 -11.61
CA GLY A 306 -8.45 3.67 -12.78
C GLY A 306 -8.70 2.71 -13.95
N GLN A 307 -7.74 1.82 -14.24
CA GLN A 307 -7.92 0.78 -15.27
C GLN A 307 -9.04 -0.19 -14.90
N ILE A 308 -9.08 -0.68 -13.66
CA ILE A 308 -10.13 -1.62 -13.21
C ILE A 308 -11.52 -0.99 -13.42
N LEU A 309 -11.71 0.23 -12.92
CA LEU A 309 -12.98 0.94 -13.03
C LEU A 309 -13.38 1.12 -14.50
N ALA A 310 -12.48 1.63 -15.34
CA ALA A 310 -12.78 1.88 -16.74
C ALA A 310 -13.06 0.60 -17.55
N LEU A 311 -12.39 -0.52 -17.24
CA LEU A 311 -12.68 -1.81 -17.86
C LEU A 311 -14.08 -2.32 -17.46
N THR A 312 -14.47 -2.15 -16.20
CA THR A 312 -15.80 -2.55 -15.72
C THR A 312 -16.94 -1.68 -16.25
N GLU A 313 -16.66 -0.43 -16.66
CA GLU A 313 -17.66 0.53 -17.15
C GLU A 313 -18.40 0.06 -18.41
N GLN A 314 -17.84 -0.91 -19.13
CA GLN A 314 -18.46 -1.50 -20.33
C GLN A 314 -19.59 -2.49 -20.02
N TYR A 315 -19.83 -2.80 -18.73
CA TYR A 315 -20.75 -3.84 -18.30
C TYR A 315 -21.82 -3.28 -17.34
N ASP A 316 -22.99 -3.94 -17.31
CA ASP A 316 -24.14 -3.53 -16.52
C ASP A 316 -24.02 -3.96 -15.04
N LEU A 317 -22.95 -3.53 -14.38
CA LEU A 317 -22.72 -3.83 -12.96
C LEU A 317 -23.85 -3.28 -12.07
N LYS A 318 -24.45 -2.16 -12.46
CA LYS A 318 -25.61 -1.58 -11.76
C LYS A 318 -26.83 -2.49 -11.85
N GLY A 319 -27.18 -3.00 -13.03
CA GLY A 319 -28.32 -3.90 -13.22
C GLY A 319 -28.13 -5.28 -12.61
N TRP A 320 -26.89 -5.80 -12.57
CA TRP A 320 -26.58 -7.09 -11.96
C TRP A 320 -26.48 -7.02 -10.43
N GLY A 321 -25.91 -5.95 -9.89
CA GLY A 321 -25.73 -5.75 -8.46
C GLY A 321 -24.73 -6.72 -7.81
N ALA A 322 -24.57 -6.60 -6.49
CA ALA A 322 -23.59 -7.37 -5.71
C ALA A 322 -23.94 -8.86 -5.49
N GLN A 323 -25.17 -9.28 -5.80
CA GLN A 323 -25.62 -10.67 -5.59
C GLN A 323 -25.49 -11.52 -6.85
N ASP A 324 -25.32 -10.90 -8.02
CA ASP A 324 -25.07 -11.62 -9.27
C ASP A 324 -23.57 -11.94 -9.39
N VAL A 325 -23.27 -13.23 -9.56
CA VAL A 325 -21.90 -13.72 -9.70
C VAL A 325 -21.16 -13.11 -10.91
N LYS A 326 -21.87 -12.70 -11.97
CA LYS A 326 -21.25 -12.03 -13.12
C LYS A 326 -20.58 -10.73 -12.73
N SER A 327 -21.13 -9.98 -11.76
CA SER A 327 -20.51 -8.74 -11.27
C SER A 327 -19.11 -9.01 -10.72
N TRP A 328 -18.98 -10.06 -9.91
CA TRP A 328 -17.72 -10.48 -9.31
C TRP A 328 -16.74 -11.07 -10.32
N GLN A 329 -17.23 -11.85 -11.28
CA GLN A 329 -16.41 -12.37 -12.36
C GLN A 329 -15.84 -11.24 -13.24
N VAL A 330 -16.68 -10.29 -13.67
CA VAL A 330 -16.23 -9.16 -14.49
C VAL A 330 -15.25 -8.26 -13.74
N LEU A 331 -15.52 -7.96 -12.45
CA LEU A 331 -14.58 -7.22 -11.61
C LEU A 331 -13.25 -7.97 -11.46
N GLY A 332 -13.31 -9.28 -11.23
CA GLY A 332 -12.12 -10.13 -11.12
C GLY A 332 -11.28 -10.13 -12.40
N ASP A 333 -11.91 -10.30 -13.56
CA ASP A 333 -11.22 -10.33 -14.85
C ASP A 333 -10.64 -8.95 -15.23
N ALA A 334 -11.38 -7.86 -14.96
CA ALA A 334 -10.89 -6.50 -15.14
C ALA A 334 -9.66 -6.22 -14.27
N SER A 335 -9.69 -6.66 -13.01
CA SER A 335 -8.56 -6.59 -12.10
C SER A 335 -7.36 -7.38 -12.62
N GLN A 336 -7.56 -8.62 -13.05
CA GLN A 336 -6.49 -9.45 -13.61
C GLN A 336 -5.81 -8.78 -14.83
N LEU A 337 -6.59 -8.19 -15.75
CA LEU A 337 -6.06 -7.45 -16.89
C LEU A 337 -5.25 -6.21 -16.47
N ALA A 338 -5.76 -5.42 -15.53
CA ALA A 338 -5.07 -4.24 -15.02
C ALA A 338 -3.76 -4.62 -14.28
N PHE A 339 -3.75 -5.72 -13.52
CA PHE A 339 -2.54 -6.24 -12.87
C PHE A 339 -1.49 -6.74 -13.86
N ALA A 340 -1.90 -7.27 -15.02
CA ALA A 340 -0.98 -7.64 -16.08
C ALA A 340 -0.26 -6.41 -16.66
N ASP A 341 -0.99 -5.32 -16.92
CA ASP A 341 -0.40 -4.06 -17.39
C ASP A 341 0.49 -3.41 -16.33
N ARG A 342 0.03 -3.42 -15.07
CA ARG A 342 0.81 -3.00 -13.90
C ARG A 342 2.15 -3.73 -13.83
N GLY A 343 2.13 -5.05 -13.96
CA GLY A 343 3.31 -5.90 -13.91
C GLY A 343 4.34 -5.56 -14.99
N LEU A 344 3.90 -5.21 -16.20
CA LEU A 344 4.84 -4.94 -17.30
C LEU A 344 5.36 -3.50 -17.34
N TYR A 345 4.50 -2.51 -17.02
CA TYR A 345 4.77 -1.12 -17.35
C TYR A 345 5.09 -0.21 -16.17
N MET A 346 4.45 -0.43 -15.02
CA MET A 346 4.45 0.56 -13.93
C MET A 346 5.68 0.37 -13.05
N ALA A 347 6.42 1.46 -12.80
CA ALA A 347 7.53 1.56 -11.86
C ALA A 347 7.86 3.05 -11.62
N ASP A 348 9.02 3.37 -11.04
CA ASP A 348 9.48 4.76 -10.91
C ASP A 348 9.70 5.42 -12.28
N GLN A 349 8.82 6.37 -12.60
CA GLN A 349 8.82 7.10 -13.86
C GLN A 349 10.07 7.96 -14.07
N ASP A 350 10.82 8.24 -13.00
CA ASP A 350 12.06 9.02 -13.08
C ASP A 350 13.23 8.16 -13.62
N TYR A 351 13.05 6.84 -13.68
CA TYR A 351 14.03 5.86 -14.17
C TYR A 351 13.56 5.11 -15.42
N VAL A 352 12.25 4.86 -15.55
CA VAL A 352 11.69 4.15 -16.71
C VAL A 352 10.50 4.93 -17.30
N PRO A 353 10.40 5.09 -18.63
CA PRO A 353 9.26 5.76 -19.23
C PRO A 353 8.00 4.89 -19.10
N VAL A 354 7.01 5.35 -18.32
CA VAL A 354 5.75 4.63 -18.14
C VAL A 354 4.69 5.23 -19.08
N PRO A 355 3.96 4.43 -19.89
CA PRO A 355 2.94 4.92 -20.81
C PRO A 355 1.62 5.26 -20.08
N THR A 356 1.67 6.13 -19.08
CA THR A 356 0.53 6.47 -18.20
C THR A 356 -0.70 6.92 -18.98
N GLN A 357 -0.53 7.81 -19.97
CA GLN A 357 -1.65 8.27 -20.82
C GLN A 357 -2.21 7.15 -21.68
N GLY A 358 -1.36 6.28 -22.26
CA GLY A 358 -1.81 5.15 -23.06
C GLY A 358 -2.53 4.09 -22.25
N LEU A 359 -2.12 3.86 -21.00
CA LEU A 359 -2.75 2.90 -20.09
C LEU A 359 -4.16 3.32 -19.65
N LEU A 360 -4.47 4.61 -19.73
CA LEU A 360 -5.80 5.19 -19.50
C LEU A 360 -6.49 5.68 -20.79
N ASP A 361 -5.93 5.36 -21.96
CA ASP A 361 -6.56 5.74 -23.22
C ASP A 361 -7.89 5.00 -23.37
N LYS A 362 -8.95 5.74 -23.73
CA LYS A 362 -10.31 5.20 -23.83
C LYS A 362 -10.42 4.10 -24.89
N THR A 363 -9.72 4.25 -26.01
CA THR A 363 -9.74 3.26 -27.09
C THR A 363 -9.03 2.00 -26.66
N TYR A 364 -7.86 2.14 -26.04
CA TYR A 364 -7.11 1.02 -25.48
C TYR A 364 -7.93 0.24 -24.45
N LEU A 365 -8.54 0.93 -23.48
CA LEU A 365 -9.37 0.30 -22.45
C LEU A 365 -10.62 -0.38 -23.02
N ALA A 366 -11.26 0.21 -24.03
CA ALA A 366 -12.39 -0.42 -24.73
C ALA A 366 -11.98 -1.71 -25.46
N GLU A 367 -10.81 -1.73 -26.12
CA GLU A 367 -10.28 -2.95 -26.74
C GLU A 367 -9.91 -4.02 -25.69
N ARG A 368 -9.32 -3.60 -24.57
CA ARG A 368 -9.00 -4.50 -23.45
C ARG A 368 -10.25 -5.11 -22.83
N ALA A 369 -11.31 -4.32 -22.64
CA ALA A 369 -12.56 -4.80 -22.07
C ALA A 369 -13.17 -5.93 -22.90
N LYS A 370 -13.08 -5.92 -24.24
CA LYS A 370 -13.59 -7.01 -25.10
C LYS A 370 -13.03 -8.42 -24.78
N LEU A 371 -11.93 -8.51 -24.04
CA LEU A 371 -11.38 -9.77 -23.55
C LEU A 371 -12.24 -10.40 -22.46
N ILE A 372 -13.01 -9.60 -21.72
CA ILE A 372 -13.89 -10.05 -20.64
C ILE A 372 -15.24 -10.47 -21.24
N GLN A 373 -15.62 -11.72 -20.98
CA GLN A 373 -16.89 -12.31 -21.43
C GLN A 373 -17.79 -12.54 -20.20
N PRO A 374 -18.90 -11.81 -20.04
CA PRO A 374 -19.81 -12.04 -18.92
C PRO A 374 -20.30 -13.50 -18.88
N GLY A 375 -20.16 -14.15 -17.72
CA GLY A 375 -20.53 -15.55 -17.54
C GLY A 375 -19.44 -16.54 -17.96
N LYS A 376 -18.21 -16.08 -18.22
CA LYS A 376 -17.06 -16.94 -18.47
C LYS A 376 -15.78 -16.27 -17.97
N ALA A 377 -15.15 -16.87 -16.97
CA ALA A 377 -13.92 -16.36 -16.39
C ALA A 377 -12.77 -16.32 -17.41
N LEU A 378 -11.92 -15.32 -17.26
CA LEU A 378 -10.75 -15.14 -18.10
C LEU A 378 -9.72 -16.24 -17.85
N THR A 379 -9.29 -16.93 -18.91
CA THR A 379 -8.30 -18.01 -18.81
C THR A 379 -6.86 -17.52 -18.88
N SER A 380 -6.63 -16.37 -19.50
CA SER A 380 -5.31 -15.75 -19.64
C SER A 380 -5.43 -14.23 -19.74
N ALA A 381 -4.54 -13.52 -19.06
CA ALA A 381 -4.51 -12.06 -19.00
C ALA A 381 -3.10 -11.55 -19.33
N PRO A 382 -2.68 -11.54 -20.61
CA PRO A 382 -1.43 -10.88 -20.97
C PRO A 382 -1.56 -9.36 -20.79
N ALA A 383 -0.44 -8.69 -20.53
CA ALA A 383 -0.37 -7.25 -20.62
C ALA A 383 -0.74 -6.80 -22.05
N GLY A 384 -1.51 -5.73 -22.17
CA GLY A 384 -1.82 -5.12 -23.46
C GLY A 384 -0.65 -4.31 -24.02
N ASN A 385 -0.85 -3.71 -25.18
CA ASN A 385 0.09 -2.79 -25.81
C ASN A 385 -0.56 -1.40 -25.92
N PRO A 386 -0.54 -0.59 -24.84
CA PRO A 386 -1.15 0.75 -24.86
C PRO A 386 -0.43 1.66 -25.87
N PRO A 387 -1.06 2.74 -26.34
CA PRO A 387 -0.34 3.77 -27.09
C PRO A 387 0.89 4.26 -26.31
N TRP A 388 2.06 4.28 -26.96
CA TRP A 388 3.30 4.72 -26.35
C TRP A 388 4.11 5.60 -27.32
N HIS A 389 4.91 6.50 -26.75
CA HIS A 389 5.84 7.35 -27.50
C HIS A 389 7.30 6.87 -27.43
N HIS A 390 7.57 5.83 -26.63
CA HIS A 390 8.90 5.24 -26.46
C HIS A 390 8.83 3.72 -26.57
N ALA A 391 9.64 3.14 -27.45
CA ALA A 391 9.80 1.68 -27.55
C ALA A 391 10.79 1.20 -26.49
N GLN A 392 10.42 0.24 -25.65
CA GLN A 392 11.34 -0.46 -24.73
C GLN A 392 10.98 -1.94 -24.62
N LEU A 393 12.00 -2.80 -24.69
CA LEU A 393 11.85 -4.23 -24.38
C LEU A 393 11.88 -4.40 -22.86
N ARG A 394 10.82 -5.00 -22.30
CA ARG A 394 10.67 -5.24 -20.86
C ARG A 394 10.15 -6.64 -20.60
N SER A 395 10.37 -7.12 -19.39
CA SER A 395 9.73 -8.33 -18.87
C SER A 395 8.74 -8.00 -17.75
N PRO A 396 7.70 -8.84 -17.56
CA PRO A 396 6.79 -8.70 -16.43
C PRO A 396 7.55 -8.68 -15.11
N ASP A 397 7.13 -7.78 -14.23
CA ASP A 397 7.67 -7.65 -12.90
C ASP A 397 7.35 -8.87 -12.04
N GLN A 398 8.30 -9.19 -11.16
CA GLN A 398 8.28 -10.36 -10.27
C GLN A 398 8.57 -9.96 -8.81
N SER A 399 8.35 -8.68 -8.49
CA SER A 399 8.56 -8.14 -7.15
C SER A 399 7.63 -8.81 -6.14
N ILE A 400 8.09 -8.91 -4.91
CA ILE A 400 7.31 -9.50 -3.82
C ILE A 400 6.67 -8.36 -3.07
N GLU A 401 5.33 -8.31 -3.02
CA GLU A 401 4.62 -7.21 -2.37
C GLU A 401 3.84 -7.73 -1.16
N LEU A 402 4.42 -7.56 0.03
CA LEU A 402 3.79 -7.97 1.27
C LEU A 402 3.18 -6.77 2.02
N PRO A 403 1.86 -6.74 2.31
CA PRO A 403 1.26 -5.71 3.15
C PRO A 403 1.81 -5.50 4.56
N SER A 404 2.07 -4.25 4.89
CA SER A 404 1.91 -3.65 6.21
C SER A 404 1.90 -2.14 6.05
N THR A 405 0.73 -1.55 6.27
CA THR A 405 0.43 -0.20 5.83
C THR A 405 -0.63 0.37 6.74
N SER A 406 -0.66 1.68 6.89
CA SER A 406 -1.76 2.40 7.51
C SER A 406 -2.32 3.44 6.54
N HIS A 407 -3.61 3.71 6.65
CA HIS A 407 -4.31 4.68 5.82
C HIS A 407 -5.21 5.55 6.69
N PHE A 408 -5.29 6.83 6.35
CA PHE A 408 -6.24 7.75 6.96
C PHE A 408 -6.69 8.84 6.00
N ASN A 409 -7.88 9.39 6.26
CA ASN A 409 -8.41 10.54 5.54
C ASN A 409 -8.79 11.65 6.53
N ILE A 410 -8.67 12.90 6.07
CA ILE A 410 -9.06 14.08 6.85
C ILE A 410 -9.77 15.07 5.94
N VAL A 411 -10.91 15.57 6.38
CA VAL A 411 -11.59 16.73 5.79
C VAL A 411 -11.70 17.79 6.88
N ASP A 412 -11.19 19.00 6.62
CA ASP A 412 -11.25 20.10 7.58
C ASP A 412 -12.39 21.09 7.29
N ARG A 413 -12.53 22.09 8.18
CA ARG A 413 -13.56 23.16 8.09
C ARG A 413 -13.40 24.07 6.87
N GLU A 414 -12.21 24.11 6.28
CA GLU A 414 -11.90 24.95 5.12
C GLU A 414 -12.16 24.17 3.81
N GLY A 415 -12.54 22.89 3.91
CA GLY A 415 -12.82 22.00 2.79
C GLY A 415 -11.57 21.32 2.22
N ASN A 416 -10.41 21.45 2.86
CA ASN A 416 -9.23 20.73 2.43
C ASN A 416 -9.41 19.24 2.69
N VAL A 417 -8.89 18.42 1.78
CA VAL A 417 -9.00 16.96 1.87
C VAL A 417 -7.63 16.34 1.81
N VAL A 418 -7.35 15.47 2.77
CA VAL A 418 -6.16 14.61 2.82
C VAL A 418 -6.62 13.17 2.65
N SER A 419 -6.02 12.47 1.70
CA SER A 419 -5.99 11.00 1.65
C SER A 419 -4.52 10.58 1.74
N PHE A 420 -4.16 9.91 2.84
CA PHE A 420 -2.77 9.65 3.19
C PHE A 420 -2.55 8.17 3.46
N THR A 421 -1.56 7.58 2.80
CA THR A 421 -1.17 6.18 3.01
C THR A 421 0.31 6.12 3.36
N THR A 422 0.65 5.36 4.38
CA THR A 422 2.00 5.24 4.94
C THR A 422 2.37 3.80 5.21
N SER A 423 3.65 3.47 5.10
CA SER A 423 4.13 2.09 5.17
C SER A 423 5.53 2.01 5.78
N ILE A 424 5.87 0.83 6.29
CA ILE A 424 7.25 0.36 6.50
C ILE A 424 7.51 -0.97 5.75
N GLU A 425 6.70 -1.24 4.73
CA GLU A 425 6.57 -2.44 3.89
C GLU A 425 5.89 -3.62 4.58
N ASN A 426 6.63 -4.48 5.29
CA ASN A 426 6.09 -5.67 5.94
C ASN A 426 5.83 -5.37 7.42
N ALA A 427 5.06 -6.23 8.10
CA ALA A 427 4.77 -6.05 9.51
C ALA A 427 6.08 -5.85 10.29
N PHE A 428 6.25 -4.74 10.99
CA PHE A 428 7.47 -4.36 11.70
C PHE A 428 8.71 -4.06 10.83
N GLY A 429 8.55 -3.89 9.52
CA GLY A 429 9.59 -3.48 8.58
C GLY A 429 10.79 -4.44 8.57
N SER A 430 11.99 -3.89 8.68
CA SER A 430 13.24 -4.64 8.81
C SER A 430 13.43 -5.34 10.17
N ARG A 431 12.53 -5.08 11.13
CA ARG A 431 12.64 -5.41 12.57
C ARG A 431 13.79 -4.72 13.29
N LEU A 432 14.45 -3.75 12.64
CA LEU A 432 15.45 -2.91 13.29
C LEU A 432 14.75 -1.74 13.99
N LEU A 433 14.80 -1.73 15.32
CA LEU A 433 14.36 -0.60 16.14
C LEU A 433 15.55 0.33 16.42
N VAL A 434 15.40 1.61 16.11
CA VAL A 434 16.38 2.66 16.39
C VAL A 434 15.67 3.87 16.99
N ARG A 435 16.18 4.38 18.12
CA ARG A 435 15.62 5.56 18.81
C ARG A 435 14.09 5.56 18.96
N GLY A 436 13.53 4.39 19.28
CA GLY A 436 12.10 4.19 19.52
C GLY A 436 11.21 4.00 18.29
N PHE A 437 11.75 3.91 17.07
CA PHE A 437 10.96 3.61 15.87
C PHE A 437 11.58 2.50 15.01
N LEU A 438 10.74 1.83 14.23
CA LEU A 438 11.16 0.77 13.31
C LEU A 438 11.59 1.33 11.97
N LEU A 439 12.59 0.69 11.35
CA LEU A 439 13.02 0.97 9.99
C LEU A 439 12.28 0.10 8.97
N ASN A 440 11.91 0.69 7.85
CA ASN A 440 11.27 0.00 6.72
C ASN A 440 12.13 -1.14 6.15
N ASN A 441 11.50 -2.04 5.40
CA ASN A 441 12.18 -2.96 4.50
C ASN A 441 11.83 -2.70 3.03
N GLU A 442 11.52 -1.46 2.67
CA GLU A 442 10.81 -1.11 1.44
C GLU A 442 11.56 -1.45 0.15
N LEU A 443 12.87 -1.68 0.20
CA LEU A 443 13.60 -2.12 -0.98
C LEU A 443 13.12 -3.49 -1.49
N THR A 444 12.43 -4.28 -0.67
CA THR A 444 11.90 -5.58 -1.10
C THR A 444 10.73 -5.50 -2.08
N ASP A 445 10.12 -4.31 -2.23
CA ASP A 445 9.18 -4.03 -3.31
C ASP A 445 9.86 -3.93 -4.68
N PHE A 446 11.20 -3.91 -4.77
CA PHE A 446 11.89 -4.11 -6.06
C PHE A 446 11.89 -5.59 -6.46
N SER A 447 11.99 -5.84 -7.76
CA SER A 447 12.26 -7.19 -8.23
C SER A 447 13.66 -7.60 -7.79
N PHE A 448 13.77 -8.75 -7.13
CA PHE A 448 15.06 -9.30 -6.75
C PHE A 448 15.86 -9.74 -7.98
N ALA A 449 15.17 -10.09 -9.07
CA ALA A 449 15.77 -10.32 -10.36
C ALA A 449 15.98 -9.00 -11.12
N THR A 450 17.10 -8.88 -11.82
CA THR A 450 17.41 -7.70 -12.64
C THR A 450 16.75 -7.78 -14.03
N GLN A 451 16.56 -8.99 -14.53
CA GLN A 451 16.03 -9.30 -15.85
C GLN A 451 15.28 -10.64 -15.86
N SER A 452 14.41 -10.82 -16.84
CA SER A 452 13.77 -12.11 -17.15
C SER A 452 13.78 -12.30 -18.66
N GLU A 453 14.12 -13.50 -19.14
CA GLU A 453 14.27 -13.80 -20.58
C GLU A 453 15.17 -12.81 -21.34
N GLY A 454 16.23 -12.32 -20.67
CA GLY A 454 17.17 -11.36 -21.25
C GLY A 454 16.62 -9.94 -21.43
N ARG A 455 15.44 -9.62 -20.87
CA ARG A 455 14.89 -8.26 -20.86
C ARG A 455 14.84 -7.70 -19.44
N PRO A 456 15.13 -6.40 -19.26
CA PRO A 456 15.12 -5.78 -17.96
C PRO A 456 13.71 -5.76 -17.37
N ILE A 457 13.62 -5.99 -16.06
CA ILE A 457 12.39 -5.78 -15.30
C ILE A 457 12.27 -4.27 -14.99
N ALA A 458 11.08 -3.69 -15.22
CA ALA A 458 10.86 -2.25 -15.04
C ALA A 458 11.12 -1.81 -13.59
N ASN A 459 10.67 -2.62 -12.63
CA ASN A 459 10.81 -2.39 -11.19
C ASN A 459 12.02 -3.13 -10.58
N ARG A 460 13.09 -3.36 -11.35
CA ARG A 460 14.38 -3.82 -10.78
C ARG A 460 15.01 -2.72 -9.91
N LEU A 461 15.87 -3.12 -8.97
CA LEU A 461 16.62 -2.20 -8.11
C LEU A 461 17.63 -1.37 -8.92
N GLU A 462 17.63 -0.05 -8.70
CA GLU A 462 18.63 0.88 -9.22
C GLU A 462 18.94 1.91 -8.11
N PRO A 463 20.21 2.31 -7.89
CA PRO A 463 20.54 3.28 -6.85
C PRO A 463 19.81 4.62 -7.02
N GLY A 464 19.25 5.14 -5.93
CA GLY A 464 18.41 6.35 -5.88
C GLY A 464 16.96 6.17 -6.36
N LYS A 465 16.61 5.02 -6.95
CA LYS A 465 15.25 4.74 -7.45
C LYS A 465 14.29 4.48 -6.31
N ARG A 466 13.00 4.79 -6.52
CA ARG A 466 11.92 4.43 -5.60
C ARG A 466 11.32 3.07 -6.00
N PRO A 467 11.10 2.15 -5.05
CA PRO A 467 10.41 0.90 -5.36
C PRO A 467 8.93 1.19 -5.69
N ARG A 468 8.40 0.46 -6.69
CA ARG A 468 6.96 0.56 -7.05
C ARG A 468 6.11 0.20 -5.84
N SER A 469 5.09 1.02 -5.57
CA SER A 469 4.14 0.75 -4.50
C SER A 469 2.76 0.37 -5.03
N SER A 470 1.96 -0.27 -4.19
CA SER A 470 0.53 -0.53 -4.42
C SER A 470 -0.40 0.39 -3.64
N MET A 471 0.13 1.29 -2.81
CA MET A 471 -0.68 2.24 -2.04
C MET A 471 -1.58 3.10 -2.94
N ALA A 472 -2.89 3.09 -2.70
CA ALA A 472 -3.88 3.82 -3.50
C ALA A 472 -4.70 4.84 -2.66
N PRO A 473 -4.05 5.83 -2.00
CA PRO A 473 -4.81 6.98 -1.50
C PRO A 473 -5.52 7.65 -2.67
N THR A 474 -6.82 7.88 -2.53
CA THR A 474 -7.71 8.24 -3.63
C THR A 474 -8.67 9.33 -3.20
N ILE A 475 -8.80 10.36 -4.03
CA ILE A 475 -9.86 11.37 -3.93
C ILE A 475 -10.70 11.27 -5.21
N VAL A 476 -12.00 11.02 -5.03
CA VAL A 476 -13.00 11.05 -6.10
C VAL A 476 -13.57 12.45 -6.18
N LEU A 477 -13.63 12.99 -7.39
CA LEU A 477 -14.26 14.27 -7.69
C LEU A 477 -15.60 14.04 -8.41
N GLN A 478 -16.60 14.85 -8.09
CA GLN A 478 -17.84 15.01 -8.83
C GLN A 478 -17.99 16.49 -9.14
N ASP A 479 -18.28 16.83 -10.40
CA ASP A 479 -18.38 18.24 -10.85
C ASP A 479 -17.14 19.10 -10.49
N ASN A 480 -15.95 18.49 -10.55
CA ASN A 480 -14.65 19.07 -10.15
C ASN A 480 -14.58 19.51 -8.68
N GLN A 481 -15.39 18.93 -7.80
CA GLN A 481 -15.31 19.10 -6.35
C GLN A 481 -15.13 17.74 -5.66
N PRO A 482 -14.43 17.69 -4.51
CA PRO A 482 -14.28 16.45 -3.74
C PRO A 482 -15.63 15.85 -3.36
N TYR A 483 -15.78 14.57 -3.67
CA TYR A 483 -16.97 13.75 -3.38
C TYR A 483 -16.66 12.69 -2.31
N LEU A 484 -15.49 12.06 -2.41
CA LEU A 484 -15.08 10.96 -1.53
C LEU A 484 -13.56 10.94 -1.41
N ALA A 485 -13.04 10.79 -0.20
CA ALA A 485 -11.66 10.37 0.05
C ALA A 485 -11.68 8.92 0.53
N ILE A 486 -10.84 8.06 -0.02
CA ILE A 486 -10.80 6.63 0.31
C ILE A 486 -9.40 6.05 0.07
N GLY A 487 -9.07 5.03 0.83
CA GLY A 487 -7.88 4.21 0.63
C GLY A 487 -7.87 3.04 1.61
N SER A 488 -6.89 2.16 1.45
CA SER A 488 -6.73 0.96 2.29
C SER A 488 -5.24 0.64 2.45
N PRO A 489 -4.85 -0.04 3.53
CA PRO A 489 -3.67 -0.90 3.57
C PRO A 489 -3.96 -2.27 2.93
N GLY A 490 -2.93 -3.10 2.73
CA GLY A 490 -3.11 -4.42 2.09
C GLY A 490 -2.15 -4.75 0.93
N GLY A 491 -0.99 -4.09 0.80
CA GLY A 491 -0.03 -4.32 -0.29
C GLY A 491 -0.70 -4.30 -1.66
N SER A 492 -0.46 -5.28 -2.53
CA SER A 492 -1.13 -5.32 -3.84
C SER A 492 -2.64 -5.51 -3.77
N ARG A 493 -3.23 -5.99 -2.66
CA ARG A 493 -4.69 -6.07 -2.49
C ARG A 493 -5.35 -4.69 -2.28
N ILE A 494 -4.59 -3.66 -1.92
CA ILE A 494 -5.09 -2.27 -1.76
C ILE A 494 -5.91 -1.83 -2.97
N ILE A 495 -5.36 -2.08 -4.16
CA ILE A 495 -5.98 -1.73 -5.45
C ILE A 495 -7.37 -2.37 -5.56
N GLY A 496 -7.47 -3.66 -5.24
CA GLY A 496 -8.71 -4.41 -5.28
C GLY A 496 -9.74 -3.93 -4.25
N TYR A 497 -9.30 -3.69 -3.00
CA TYR A 497 -10.18 -3.18 -1.94
C TYR A 497 -10.80 -1.81 -2.30
N VAL A 498 -9.97 -0.88 -2.80
CA VAL A 498 -10.44 0.45 -3.21
C VAL A 498 -11.37 0.35 -4.42
N ALA A 499 -11.01 -0.41 -5.46
CA ALA A 499 -11.86 -0.57 -6.64
C ALA A 499 -13.21 -1.21 -6.31
N GLN A 500 -13.22 -2.28 -5.49
CA GLN A 500 -14.45 -2.93 -5.05
C GLN A 500 -15.34 -1.96 -4.27
N ALA A 501 -14.80 -1.22 -3.30
CA ALA A 501 -15.58 -0.29 -2.48
C ALA A 501 -16.16 0.87 -3.33
N LEU A 502 -15.39 1.36 -4.31
CA LEU A 502 -15.88 2.38 -5.25
C LEU A 502 -17.02 1.86 -6.13
N ILE A 503 -16.92 0.63 -6.67
CA ILE A 503 -17.99 0.01 -7.45
C ILE A 503 -19.24 -0.20 -6.58
N ALA A 504 -19.07 -0.74 -5.37
CA ALA A 504 -20.18 -0.96 -4.45
C ALA A 504 -20.93 0.34 -4.13
N HIS A 505 -20.19 1.43 -3.90
CA HIS A 505 -20.79 2.72 -3.63
C HIS A 505 -21.41 3.38 -4.87
N ILE A 506 -20.72 3.38 -6.02
CA ILE A 506 -21.10 4.16 -7.22
C ILE A 506 -22.08 3.41 -8.12
N GLN A 507 -21.94 2.09 -8.27
CA GLN A 507 -22.76 1.28 -9.16
C GLN A 507 -23.86 0.51 -8.43
N TRP A 508 -23.58 0.01 -7.23
CA TRP A 508 -24.57 -0.76 -6.45
C TRP A 508 -25.35 0.11 -5.45
N ASP A 509 -25.18 1.43 -5.50
CA ASP A 509 -25.87 2.43 -4.70
C ASP A 509 -25.80 2.17 -3.17
N MET A 510 -24.76 1.46 -2.70
CA MET A 510 -24.54 1.22 -1.28
C MET A 510 -24.08 2.50 -0.58
N ASP A 511 -24.50 2.73 0.66
CA ASP A 511 -23.84 3.76 1.48
C ASP A 511 -22.37 3.37 1.72
N ILE A 512 -21.53 4.36 2.02
CA ILE A 512 -20.08 4.15 2.06
C ILE A 512 -19.65 3.19 3.19
N GLN A 513 -20.37 3.12 4.31
CA GLN A 513 -20.05 2.16 5.37
C GLN A 513 -20.47 0.74 4.95
N ALA A 514 -21.65 0.57 4.32
CA ALA A 514 -22.07 -0.72 3.78
C ALA A 514 -21.13 -1.24 2.69
N ALA A 515 -20.64 -0.36 1.82
CA ALA A 515 -19.64 -0.70 0.79
C ALA A 515 -18.33 -1.22 1.41
N ILE A 516 -17.86 -0.61 2.50
CA ILE A 516 -16.66 -1.03 3.24
C ILE A 516 -16.89 -2.34 4.04
N ASN A 517 -18.09 -2.50 4.61
CA ASN A 517 -18.46 -3.69 5.37
C ASN A 517 -18.62 -4.93 4.47
N GLN A 518 -18.77 -4.74 3.17
CA GLN A 518 -18.98 -5.84 2.24
C GLN A 518 -17.81 -6.84 2.30
N PRO A 519 -18.09 -8.15 2.25
CA PRO A 519 -17.06 -9.16 2.06
C PRO A 519 -16.21 -8.93 0.83
N HIS A 520 -14.92 -9.26 0.91
CA HIS A 520 -13.99 -9.06 -0.20
C HIS A 520 -14.00 -10.21 -1.21
N VAL A 521 -13.98 -9.84 -2.49
CA VAL A 521 -13.82 -10.73 -3.63
C VAL A 521 -12.81 -10.08 -4.59
N LEU A 522 -11.59 -10.58 -4.61
CA LEU A 522 -10.47 -9.97 -5.35
C LEU A 522 -9.88 -10.91 -6.39
N ASN A 523 -9.23 -10.38 -7.42
CA ASN A 523 -8.40 -11.17 -8.33
C ASN A 523 -7.21 -10.33 -8.78
N ARG A 524 -5.98 -10.83 -8.58
CA ARG A 524 -4.75 -10.13 -9.01
C ARG A 524 -4.06 -10.88 -10.14
N PHE A 525 -3.93 -12.21 -10.01
CA PHE A 525 -3.07 -13.04 -10.87
C PHE A 525 -3.76 -14.31 -11.40
N GLY A 526 -5.10 -14.32 -11.42
CA GLY A 526 -5.91 -15.40 -12.00
C GLY A 526 -6.54 -16.37 -11.01
N GLU A 527 -6.36 -16.15 -9.71
CA GLU A 527 -7.16 -16.78 -8.66
C GLU A 527 -8.09 -15.72 -8.07
N ILE A 528 -9.40 -15.98 -8.08
CA ILE A 528 -10.37 -15.17 -7.35
C ILE A 528 -10.28 -15.54 -5.87
N GLU A 529 -9.84 -14.59 -5.05
CA GLU A 529 -9.73 -14.69 -3.60
C GLU A 529 -11.07 -14.28 -2.98
N LEU A 530 -11.73 -15.21 -2.28
CA LEU A 530 -12.92 -14.96 -1.48
C LEU A 530 -12.54 -14.82 -0.01
N GLU A 531 -13.12 -13.84 0.66
CA GLU A 531 -12.86 -13.60 2.07
C GLU A 531 -13.38 -14.74 2.95
N GLN A 532 -12.46 -15.35 3.69
CA GLN A 532 -12.72 -16.44 4.62
C GLN A 532 -13.68 -16.05 5.74
N GLY A 533 -14.60 -16.95 6.08
CA GLY A 533 -15.54 -16.78 7.19
C GLY A 533 -16.67 -15.78 6.92
N THR A 534 -16.90 -15.43 5.66
CA THR A 534 -17.93 -14.45 5.27
C THR A 534 -18.90 -15.02 4.24
N SER A 535 -19.95 -14.27 3.91
CA SER A 535 -20.88 -14.65 2.85
C SER A 535 -20.24 -14.67 1.45
N ALA A 536 -19.01 -14.19 1.26
CA ALA A 536 -18.32 -14.29 -0.04
C ALA A 536 -18.11 -15.76 -0.45
N GLU A 537 -17.89 -16.66 0.51
CA GLU A 537 -17.64 -18.09 0.23
C GLU A 537 -18.78 -18.75 -0.56
N GLN A 538 -20.01 -18.24 -0.43
CA GLN A 538 -21.17 -18.77 -1.15
C GLN A 538 -21.05 -18.59 -2.67
N PHE A 539 -20.23 -17.65 -3.15
CA PHE A 539 -20.01 -17.44 -4.58
C PHE A 539 -19.10 -18.49 -5.21
N LYS A 540 -18.38 -19.29 -4.40
CA LYS A 540 -17.37 -20.24 -4.89
C LYS A 540 -17.91 -21.21 -5.96
N PRO A 541 -19.01 -21.96 -5.73
CA PRO A 541 -19.48 -22.92 -6.74
C PRO A 541 -19.91 -22.24 -8.03
N ALA A 542 -20.51 -21.05 -7.93
CA ALA A 542 -20.97 -20.30 -9.09
C ALA A 542 -19.78 -19.76 -9.89
N LEU A 543 -18.75 -19.21 -9.24
CA LEU A 543 -17.53 -18.73 -9.90
C LEU A 543 -16.74 -19.87 -10.56
N GLU A 544 -16.62 -21.02 -9.88
CA GLU A 544 -15.98 -22.22 -10.45
C GLU A 544 -16.75 -22.73 -11.69
N SER A 545 -18.08 -22.63 -11.69
CA SER A 545 -18.91 -22.99 -12.86
C SER A 545 -18.68 -22.08 -14.07
N LEU A 546 -18.24 -20.83 -13.84
CA LEU A 546 -17.82 -19.90 -14.90
C LEU A 546 -16.38 -20.18 -15.38
N GLY A 547 -15.67 -21.13 -14.77
CA GLY A 547 -14.29 -21.48 -15.10
C GLY A 547 -13.21 -20.75 -14.28
N ALA A 548 -13.60 -20.01 -13.23
CA ALA A 548 -12.63 -19.31 -12.38
C ALA A 548 -11.91 -20.28 -11.44
N LYS A 549 -10.61 -20.04 -11.20
CA LYS A 549 -9.91 -20.62 -10.04
C LYS A 549 -10.27 -19.81 -8.81
N VAL A 550 -10.72 -20.47 -7.73
CA VAL A 550 -11.19 -19.78 -6.52
C VAL A 550 -10.42 -20.25 -5.28
N GLY A 551 -9.87 -19.30 -4.53
CA GLY A 551 -9.20 -19.52 -3.26
C GLY A 551 -9.96 -18.83 -2.11
N ILE A 552 -10.09 -19.49 -0.97
CA ILE A 552 -10.58 -18.86 0.26
C ILE A 552 -9.37 -18.36 1.03
N LYS A 553 -9.35 -17.06 1.36
CA LYS A 553 -8.19 -16.38 1.96
C LYS A 553 -8.64 -15.45 3.09
N GLU A 554 -7.75 -15.24 4.05
CA GLU A 554 -7.88 -14.11 4.98
C GLU A 554 -7.61 -12.81 4.21
N LEU A 555 -8.61 -11.91 4.17
CA LEU A 555 -8.56 -10.63 3.46
C LEU A 555 -8.77 -9.48 4.46
N ASN A 556 -7.70 -9.07 5.13
CA ASN A 556 -7.71 -8.19 6.30
C ASN A 556 -7.60 -6.68 5.96
N SER A 557 -8.41 -6.20 5.01
CA SER A 557 -8.49 -4.80 4.60
C SER A 557 -8.47 -3.78 5.76
N GLY A 558 -8.21 -2.51 5.45
CA GLY A 558 -8.30 -1.40 6.40
C GLY A 558 -8.85 -0.16 5.71
N LEU A 559 -9.92 -0.33 4.94
CA LEU A 559 -10.56 0.76 4.23
C LEU A 559 -11.00 1.86 5.20
N HIS A 560 -10.57 3.09 4.91
CA HIS A 560 -11.12 4.28 5.54
C HIS A 560 -11.63 5.20 4.47
N ALA A 561 -12.77 5.86 4.73
CA ALA A 561 -13.36 6.78 3.79
C ALA A 561 -14.05 7.98 4.45
N ILE A 562 -14.08 9.10 3.74
CA ILE A 562 -14.91 10.26 4.07
C ILE A 562 -15.66 10.68 2.82
N ARG A 563 -16.98 10.53 2.83
CA ARG A 563 -17.87 11.06 1.80
C ARG A 563 -18.29 12.48 2.15
N ILE A 564 -18.24 13.36 1.16
CA ILE A 564 -18.55 14.78 1.29
C ILE A 564 -19.89 15.01 0.58
N THR A 565 -20.88 15.48 1.33
CA THR A 565 -22.26 15.69 0.84
C THR A 565 -22.71 17.12 1.09
N ALA A 566 -23.80 17.53 0.46
CA ALA A 566 -24.42 18.83 0.72
C ALA A 566 -24.93 18.97 2.18
N GLN A 567 -25.18 17.86 2.88
CA GLN A 567 -25.69 17.83 4.25
C GLN A 567 -24.57 17.74 5.32
N GLY A 568 -23.33 17.51 4.91
CA GLY A 568 -22.18 17.32 5.79
C GLY A 568 -21.26 16.19 5.34
N LEU A 569 -20.53 15.62 6.29
CA LEU A 569 -19.51 14.60 6.08
C LEU A 569 -20.00 13.25 6.62
N GLU A 570 -19.71 12.17 5.90
CA GLU A 570 -19.98 10.80 6.31
C GLU A 570 -18.67 10.02 6.37
N GLY A 571 -18.23 9.64 7.57
CA GLY A 571 -16.99 8.93 7.83
C GLY A 571 -17.24 7.44 8.04
N ALA A 572 -16.41 6.61 7.42
CA ALA A 572 -16.49 5.16 7.50
C ALA A 572 -15.11 4.53 7.78
N ALA A 573 -15.14 3.40 8.49
CA ALA A 573 -13.97 2.63 8.86
C ALA A 573 -14.22 1.13 8.68
N ASP A 574 -13.18 0.39 8.31
CA ASP A 574 -13.23 -1.04 8.06
C ASP A 574 -13.55 -1.84 9.33
N PRO A 575 -14.49 -2.81 9.28
CA PRO A 575 -14.76 -3.67 10.42
C PRO A 575 -13.65 -4.67 10.72
N ARG A 576 -12.68 -4.89 9.82
CA ARG A 576 -11.60 -5.88 10.01
C ARG A 576 -10.45 -5.38 10.90
N ARG A 577 -10.48 -4.09 11.26
CA ARG A 577 -9.44 -3.42 12.06
C ARG A 577 -10.08 -2.51 13.11
N GLU A 578 -9.25 -2.04 14.03
CA GLU A 578 -9.66 -1.24 15.19
C GLU A 578 -9.95 0.24 14.86
N GLY A 579 -9.63 0.69 13.64
CA GLY A 579 -9.77 2.08 13.23
C GLY A 579 -11.19 2.64 13.33
N VAL A 580 -11.31 3.97 13.42
CA VAL A 580 -12.59 4.66 13.68
C VAL A 580 -12.72 5.93 12.85
N ALA A 581 -13.94 6.46 12.81
CA ALA A 581 -14.26 7.77 12.28
C ALA A 581 -14.64 8.72 13.43
N ILE A 582 -14.11 9.95 13.43
CA ILE A 582 -14.41 10.99 14.41
C ILE A 582 -14.66 12.30 13.67
N GLY A 583 -15.77 12.97 13.96
CA GLY A 583 -16.10 14.26 13.35
C GLY A 583 -17.05 15.10 14.21
N GLU A 584 -17.12 16.40 13.92
CA GLU A 584 -18.00 17.39 14.57
C GLU A 584 -18.81 18.21 13.57
#